data_AF-A0A962D431-F1
#
_entry.id   AF-A0A962D431-F1
#
_cell.length_a   1.000
_cell.length_b   1.000
_cell.length_c   1.000
_cell.angle_alpha   90.00
_cell.angle_beta   90.00
_cell.angle_gamma   90.00
#
_symmetry.space_group_name_H-M   'P 1'
#
loop_
_entity.id
_entity.type
_entity.pdbx_description
1 polymer ?
#
loop_
_entity_poly.entity_id
_entity_poly.type
_entity_poly.pdbx_seq_one_letter_code
_entity_poly.pdbx_strand_id
1 'polypeptide(L)' 'LQAGYLWLVIVAAVMAVVGAYYYLRVIKVMYFDAPASEEIEYRAPGDLRFVLSLNGLAQLALGLFWGPLIALCLRVWGA' A
#
# COMPACT_ATOMS: atom_id res chain seq x y z
N LEU A 1 -7.31 20.07 7.80
CA LEU A 1 -7.36 21.39 8.47
C LEU A 1 -8.67 22.13 8.22
N GLN A 2 -9.24 22.09 7.01
CA GLN A 2 -10.52 22.77 6.66
C GLN A 2 -11.71 22.45 7.59
N ALA A 3 -11.75 21.27 8.21
CA ALA A 3 -12.81 20.87 9.14
C ALA A 3 -12.48 21.16 10.63
N GLY A 4 -11.39 21.87 10.95
CA GLY A 4 -11.03 22.25 12.32
C GLY A 4 -10.42 21.16 13.21
N TYR A 5 -10.39 19.89 12.77
CA TYR A 5 -9.89 18.77 13.58
C TYR A 5 -8.37 18.55 13.50
N LEU A 6 -7.58 19.55 13.88
CA LEU A 6 -6.11 19.45 13.86
C LEU A 6 -5.57 18.29 14.71
N TRP A 7 -6.14 18.07 15.89
CA TRP A 7 -5.67 17.03 16.82
C TRP A 7 -5.79 15.62 16.20
N LEU A 8 -6.87 15.34 15.45
CA LEU A 8 -7.05 14.06 14.75
C LEU A 8 -5.98 13.85 13.67
N VAL A 9 -5.62 14.92 12.94
CA VAL A 9 -4.55 14.86 11.94
C VAL A 9 -3.21 14.51 12.58
N ILE A 10 -2.91 15.11 13.74
CA ILE A 10 -1.68 14.82 14.49
C ILE A 10 -1.66 13.34 14.91
N VAL A 11 -2.74 12.84 15.50
CA VAL A 11 -2.85 11.43 15.91
C VAL A 11 -2.69 10.49 14.71
N ALA A 12 -3.36 10.77 13.60
CA ALA A 12 -3.27 9.98 12.37
C ALA A 12 -1.84 9.98 11.80
N ALA A 13 -1.16 11.14 11.81
CA ALA A 13 0.22 11.25 11.33
C ALA A 13 1.20 10.45 12.21
N VAL A 14 1.08 10.53 13.53
CA VAL A 14 1.91 9.74 14.46
C VAL A 14 1.70 8.24 14.22
N MET A 15 0.44 7.80 14.12
CA MET A 15 0.13 6.39 13.83
C MET A 15 0.65 5.95 12.46
N ALA A 16 0.60 6.82 11.45
CA ALA A 16 1.17 6.55 10.14
C ALA A 16 2.70 6.37 10.20
N VAL A 17 3.41 7.17 10.99
CA VAL A 17 4.87 7.03 11.19
C VAL A 17 5.20 5.71 11.90
N VAL A 18 4.46 5.35 12.94
CA VAL A 18 4.61 4.05 13.62
C VAL A 18 4.37 2.90 12.65
N GLY A 19 3.33 2.99 11.82
CA GLY A 19 3.07 2.01 10.76
C GLY A 19 4.20 1.94 9.73
N ALA A 20 4.67 3.10 9.26
CA ALA A 20 5.76 3.19 8.27
C ALA A 20 7.04 2.52 8.76
N TYR A 21 7.38 2.61 10.05
CA TYR A 21 8.52 1.88 10.62
C TYR A 21 8.43 0.37 10.38
N TYR A 22 7.27 -0.24 10.62
CA TYR A 22 7.07 -1.68 10.40
C TYR A 22 7.06 -2.05 8.92
N TYR A 23 6.43 -1.24 8.06
CA TYR A 23 6.47 -1.47 6.61
C TYR A 23 7.89 -1.41 6.05
N LEU A 24 8.67 -0.40 6.43
CA LEU A 24 10.06 -0.27 6.02
C LEU A 24 10.92 -1.40 6.57
N ARG A 25 10.67 -1.87 7.79
CA ARG A 25 11.37 -3.03 8.36
C ARG A 25 11.14 -4.28 7.52
N VAL A 26 9.91 -4.52 7.03
CA VAL A 26 9.62 -5.66 6.15
C VAL A 26 10.37 -5.54 4.82
N ILE A 27 10.34 -4.36 4.19
CA ILE A 27 11.10 -4.10 2.95
C ILE A 27 12.60 -4.34 3.18
N LYS A 28 13.11 -3.86 4.31
CA LYS A 28 14.50 -4.06 4.70
C LYS A 28 14.85 -5.55 4.73
N VAL A 29 14.09 -6.34 5.48
CA VAL A 29 14.32 -7.79 5.63
C VAL A 29 14.25 -8.50 4.28
N MET A 30 13.32 -8.09 3.40
CA MET A 30 13.11 -8.75 2.11
C MET A 30 14.23 -8.48 1.08
N TYR A 31 14.84 -7.30 1.08
CA TYR A 31 15.79 -6.89 0.05
C TYR A 31 17.25 -6.74 0.53
N PHE A 32 17.48 -6.52 1.82
CA PHE A 32 18.81 -6.15 2.34
C PHE A 32 19.39 -7.13 3.35
N ASP A 33 18.55 -7.90 4.06
CA ASP A 33 19.04 -8.87 5.03
C ASP A 33 19.36 -10.21 4.32
N ALA A 34 20.42 -10.88 4.77
CA ALA A 34 20.77 -12.20 4.26
C ALA A 34 19.73 -13.26 4.70
N PRO A 35 19.46 -14.29 3.87
CA PRO A 35 18.53 -15.34 4.23
C PRO A 35 19.00 -16.08 5.50
N ALA A 36 18.07 -16.30 6.43
CA ALA A 36 18.36 -16.92 7.72
C ALA A 36 18.58 -18.45 7.64
N SER A 37 18.27 -19.07 6.49
CA SER A 37 18.41 -20.50 6.21
C SER A 37 18.80 -20.71 4.74
N GLU A 38 19.18 -21.95 4.36
CA GLU A 38 19.30 -22.30 2.93
C GLU A 38 18.08 -21.82 2.14
N GLU A 39 18.32 -21.24 0.97
CA GLU A 39 17.29 -20.68 0.11
C GLU A 39 16.26 -21.77 -0.22
N ILE A 40 15.08 -21.68 0.38
CA ILE A 40 13.95 -22.51 -0.04
C ILE A 40 13.55 -21.98 -1.42
N GLU A 41 13.74 -22.78 -2.48
CA GLU A 41 13.27 -22.45 -3.83
C GLU A 41 11.72 -22.48 -3.83
N TYR A 42 11.11 -21.38 -3.41
CA TYR A 42 9.67 -21.21 -3.44
C TYR A 42 9.24 -20.71 -4.81
N ARG A 43 8.69 -21.61 -5.63
CA ARG A 43 7.99 -21.22 -6.86
C ARG A 43 6.53 -20.95 -6.55
N ALA A 44 6.18 -19.67 -6.55
CA ALA A 44 4.79 -19.24 -6.48
C ALA A 44 3.98 -19.85 -7.65
N PRO A 45 2.82 -20.48 -7.37
CA PRO A 45 1.89 -20.93 -8.40
C PRO A 45 1.50 -19.82 -9.39
N GLY A 46 1.19 -20.20 -10.64
CA GLY A 46 0.98 -19.24 -11.73
C GLY A 46 -0.20 -18.29 -11.51
N ASP A 47 -1.27 -18.80 -10.91
CA ASP A 47 -2.44 -18.05 -10.44
C ASP A 47 -2.07 -17.01 -9.37
N LEU A 48 -1.27 -17.40 -8.37
CA LEU A 48 -0.81 -16.48 -7.32
C LEU A 48 0.03 -15.34 -7.92
N ARG A 49 0.95 -15.66 -8.84
CA ARG A 49 1.77 -14.66 -9.54
C ARG A 49 0.91 -13.70 -10.35
N PHE A 50 -0.10 -14.21 -11.06
CA PHE A 50 -1.01 -13.38 -11.85
C PHE A 50 -1.80 -12.40 -10.97
N VAL A 51 -2.41 -12.89 -9.89
CA VAL A 51 -3.22 -12.06 -8.98
C VAL A 51 -2.38 -10.98 -8.30
N LEU A 52 -1.19 -11.32 -7.81
CA LEU A 52 -0.28 -10.35 -7.18
C LEU A 52 0.22 -9.30 -8.18
N SER A 53 0.56 -9.72 -9.40
CA SER A 53 1.00 -8.80 -10.45
C SER A 53 -0.10 -7.84 -10.85
N LEU A 54 -1.34 -8.34 -11.03
CA LEU A 54 -2.50 -7.53 -11.35
C LEU A 54 -2.82 -6.54 -10.23
N ASN A 55 -2.77 -6.97 -8.97
CA ASN A 55 -2.96 -6.08 -7.82
C ASN A 55 -1.90 -4.98 -7.75
N GLY A 56 -0.62 -5.34 -7.91
CA GLY A 56 0.48 -4.37 -7.92
C GLY A 56 0.32 -3.34 -9.04
N LEU A 57 -0.01 -3.79 -10.25
CA LEU A 57 -0.27 -2.91 -11.39
C LEU A 57 -1.48 -2.00 -11.17
N ALA A 58 -2.57 -2.55 -10.62
CA ALA A 58 -3.76 -1.77 -10.30
C ALA A 58 -3.45 -0.69 -9.25
N GLN A 59 -2.69 -1.02 -8.20
CA GLN A 59 -2.28 -0.06 -7.18
C GLN A 59 -1.43 1.08 -7.78
N LEU A 60 -0.48 0.76 -8.66
CA LEU A 60 0.33 1.76 -9.36
C LEU A 60 -0.54 2.64 -10.27
N ALA A 61 -1.42 2.02 -11.07
CA ALA A 61 -2.31 2.75 -11.97
C ALA A 61 -3.24 3.70 -11.18
N LEU A 62 -3.90 3.21 -10.13
CA LEU A 62 -4.79 4.03 -9.29
C LEU A 62 -4.03 5.10 -8.51
N GLY A 63 -2.81 4.79 -8.04
CA GLY A 63 -1.95 5.75 -7.36
C GLY A 63 -1.50 6.90 -8.26
N LEU A 64 -1.22 6.63 -9.54
CA LEU A 64 -0.87 7.67 -10.52
C LEU A 64 -2.11 8.40 -11.05
N PHE A 65 -3.23 7.69 -11.23
CA PHE A 65 -4.46 8.19 -11.85
C PHE A 65 -5.64 8.18 -10.87
N TRP A 66 -5.55 8.92 -9.77
CA TRP A 66 -6.60 9.00 -8.75
C TRP A 66 -7.87 9.76 -9.16
N GLY A 67 -7.81 10.59 -10.21
CA GLY A 67 -8.87 11.52 -10.61
C GLY A 67 -10.13 10.81 -11.10
N PRO A 68 -10.03 9.85 -12.03
CA PRO A 68 -11.16 9.03 -12.46
C PRO A 68 -11.86 8.30 -11.32
N LEU A 69 -11.11 7.82 -10.33
CA LEU A 69 -11.66 7.14 -9.16
C LEU A 69 -12.53 8.08 -8.33
N ILE A 70 -12.02 9.29 -8.03
CA ILE A 70 -12.78 10.32 -7.30
C ILE A 70 -14.02 10.74 -8.10
N ALA A 71 -13.89 10.97 -9.40
CA ALA A 71 -15.01 11.34 -10.27
C ALA A 71 -16.11 10.26 -10.29
N LEU A 72 -15.73 8.98 -10.30
CA LEU A 72 -16.68 7.87 -10.18
C LEU A 72 -17.38 7.87 -8.82
N CYS A 73 -16.65 8.04 -7.72
CA CYS A 73 -17.23 8.10 -6.38
C CYS A 73 -18.25 9.24 -6.25
N LEU A 74 -17.93 10.43 -6.78
CA LEU A 74 -18.84 11.58 -6.78
C LEU A 74 -20.10 11.31 -7.61
N ARG A 75 -19.94 10.74 -8.82
CA ARG A 75 -21.06 10.40 -9.71
C ARG A 75 -22.01 9.38 -9.08
N VAL A 76 -21.49 8.36 -8.39
CA VAL A 76 -22.33 7.34 -7.73
C VAL A 76 -23.08 7.93 -6.52
N TRP A 77 -22.47 8.87 -5.80
CA TRP A 77 -23.12 9.55 -4.67
C TRP A 77 -24.13 10.63 -5.10
N GLY A 78 -24.29 10.88 -6.42
CA GLY A 78 -25.26 11.85 -6.95
C GLY A 78 -24.87 13.31 -6.71
N ALA A 79 -23.58 13.60 -6.54
CA ALA A 79 -23.04 14.96 -6.56
C ALA A 79 -22.81 15.43 -8.01
#